data_AF-A0A971EP17-F1
#
_entry.id   AF-A0A971EP17-F1
#
_cell.length_a   1.000
_cell.length_b   1.000
_cell.length_c   1.000
_cell.angle_alpha   90.00
_cell.angle_beta   90.00
_cell.angle_gamma   90.00
#
_symmetry.space_group_name_H-M   'P 1'
#
loop_
_entity.id
_entity.type
_entity.pdbx_description
1 polymer ?
#
loop_
_entity_poly.entity_id
_entity_poly.type
_entity_poly.pdbx_seq_one_letter_code
_entity_poly.pdbx_strand_id
1 'polypeptide(L)'
;MSGEKKFGSAAFGFSKADVNAYIEKMVHEFDQRLKEKDDEISNLKLQIREMKTRYESIAQESENLAKDKERIAGALIKAQEKADAIIQEARARAEEEKIKLDQELERERERIIDIKRDVKAIKMQVVEMLSKFQALLNENEAYIESKEMEYNDRDEEAC
;
A
#
# COMPACT_ATOMS: atom_id res chain seq x y z
N MET A 1 28.91 5.46 -77.77
CA MET A 1 30.16 5.70 -78.50
C MET A 1 30.67 4.37 -79.05
N SER A 2 30.15 3.95 -80.21
CA SER A 2 30.46 2.68 -80.87
C SER A 2 31.08 2.97 -82.23
N GLY A 3 32.40 2.88 -82.35
CA GLY A 3 33.07 3.15 -83.62
C GLY A 3 34.61 3.19 -83.61
N GLU A 4 35.26 3.25 -82.46
CA GLU A 4 36.73 3.19 -82.42
C GLU A 4 37.22 1.76 -82.67
N LYS A 5 38.09 1.58 -83.68
CA LYS A 5 38.74 0.29 -83.97
C LYS A 5 39.58 -0.14 -82.77
N LYS A 6 39.07 -1.10 -82.00
CA LYS A 6 39.71 -1.67 -80.79
C LYS A 6 41.01 -2.43 -81.08
N PHE A 7 41.27 -2.73 -82.35
CA PHE A 7 42.36 -3.59 -82.81
C PHE A 7 42.95 -3.03 -84.11
N GLY A 8 44.28 -3.08 -84.27
CA GLY A 8 44.98 -2.83 -85.52
C GLY A 8 44.69 -3.92 -86.57
N SER A 9 44.83 -3.59 -87.84
CA SER A 9 44.57 -4.51 -88.97
C SER A 9 45.86 -5.15 -89.49
N ALA A 10 45.87 -6.47 -89.66
CA ALA A 10 46.92 -7.25 -90.30
C ALA A 10 46.49 -7.69 -91.72
N ALA A 11 47.40 -8.28 -92.51
CA ALA A 11 47.14 -8.72 -93.89
C ALA A 11 45.94 -9.70 -94.02
N PHE A 12 45.58 -10.38 -92.93
CA PHE A 12 44.33 -11.12 -92.76
C PHE A 12 43.78 -10.87 -91.34
N GLY A 13 42.79 -10.00 -91.20
CA GLY A 13 42.06 -9.79 -89.93
C GLY A 13 42.74 -8.82 -88.95
N PHE A 14 42.53 -9.04 -87.65
CA PHE A 14 43.03 -8.18 -86.57
C PHE A 14 44.44 -8.59 -86.10
N SER A 15 45.21 -7.62 -85.61
CA SER A 15 46.52 -7.81 -84.99
C SER A 15 46.40 -8.75 -83.79
N LYS A 16 47.10 -9.89 -83.84
CA LYS A 16 47.13 -10.88 -82.75
C LYS A 16 47.61 -10.27 -81.43
N ALA A 17 48.53 -9.31 -81.48
CA ALA A 17 49.03 -8.61 -80.30
C ALA A 17 47.93 -7.78 -79.63
N ASP A 18 47.14 -7.04 -80.41
CA ASP A 18 46.07 -6.19 -79.89
C ASP A 18 44.92 -7.02 -79.34
N VAL A 19 44.60 -8.14 -80.01
CA VAL A 19 43.58 -9.10 -79.54
C VAL A 19 44.01 -9.75 -78.23
N ASN A 20 45.27 -10.19 -78.12
CA ASN A 20 45.80 -10.77 -76.88
C ASN A 20 45.81 -9.74 -75.73
N ALA A 21 46.25 -8.51 -75.98
CA ALA A 21 46.26 -7.45 -74.97
C ALA A 21 44.85 -7.09 -74.48
N TYR A 22 43.86 -7.11 -75.37
CA TYR A 22 42.46 -6.91 -75.00
C TYR A 22 41.91 -8.07 -74.17
N ILE A 23 42.22 -9.31 -74.55
CA ILE A 23 41.82 -10.50 -73.77
C ILE A 23 42.44 -10.44 -72.38
N GLU A 24 43.73 -10.16 -72.25
CA GLU A 24 44.40 -9.99 -70.95
C GLU A 24 43.76 -8.89 -70.11
N LYS A 25 43.50 -7.72 -70.70
CA LYS A 25 42.83 -6.63 -70.00
C LYS A 25 41.43 -7.03 -69.52
N MET A 26 40.68 -7.74 -70.35
CA MET A 26 39.33 -8.21 -70.02
C MET A 26 39.35 -9.25 -68.90
N VAL A 27 40.28 -10.21 -68.96
CA VAL A 27 40.47 -11.20 -67.89
C VAL A 27 40.83 -10.50 -66.58
N HIS A 28 41.74 -9.52 -66.63
CA HIS A 28 42.12 -8.78 -65.42
C HIS A 28 40.96 -7.97 -64.83
N GLU A 29 40.14 -7.31 -65.65
CA GLU A 29 38.92 -6.64 -65.20
C GLU A 29 37.89 -7.62 -64.58
N PHE A 30 37.76 -8.83 -65.13
CA PHE A 30 36.87 -9.86 -64.56
C PHE A 30 37.38 -10.36 -63.22
N ASP A 31 38.69 -10.66 -63.10
CA ASP A 31 39.30 -11.09 -61.85
C ASP A 31 39.17 -10.01 -60.76
N GLN A 32 39.36 -8.74 -61.13
CA GLN A 32 39.19 -7.63 -60.21
C GLN A 32 37.73 -7.52 -59.73
N ARG A 33 36.75 -7.61 -60.62
CA ARG A 33 35.32 -7.60 -60.25
C ARG A 33 34.92 -8.80 -59.41
N LEU A 34 35.46 -9.99 -59.69
CA LEU A 34 35.24 -11.18 -58.87
C LEU A 34 35.72 -10.95 -57.45
N LYS A 35 36.94 -10.41 -57.30
CA LYS A 35 37.52 -10.10 -55.99
C LYS A 35 36.69 -9.05 -55.23
N GLU A 36 36.27 -7.97 -55.89
CA GLU A 36 35.40 -6.95 -55.28
C GLU A 36 34.08 -7.55 -54.79
N LYS A 37 33.49 -8.48 -55.56
CA LYS A 37 32.25 -9.17 -55.17
C LYS A 37 32.47 -10.14 -54.01
N ASP A 38 33.59 -10.85 -53.97
CA ASP A 38 33.94 -11.74 -52.86
C ASP A 38 34.17 -10.95 -51.56
N ASP A 39 34.79 -9.78 -51.64
CA ASP A 39 34.98 -8.87 -50.50
C ASP A 39 33.62 -8.33 -50.01
N GLU A 40 32.73 -7.93 -50.93
CA GLU A 40 31.36 -7.48 -50.61
C GLU A 40 30.55 -8.60 -49.94
N ILE A 41 30.59 -9.82 -50.48
CA ILE A 41 29.94 -11.00 -49.89
C ILE A 41 30.47 -11.27 -48.48
N SER A 42 31.78 -11.14 -48.27
CA SER A 42 32.41 -11.36 -46.97
C SER A 42 31.95 -10.32 -45.94
N ASN A 43 31.87 -9.05 -46.33
CA ASN A 43 31.38 -7.98 -45.49
C ASN A 43 29.89 -8.15 -45.15
N LEU A 44 29.04 -8.48 -46.14
CA LEU A 44 27.63 -8.75 -45.92
C LEU A 44 27.41 -9.93 -44.96
N LYS A 45 28.20 -11.00 -45.08
CA LYS A 45 28.15 -12.14 -44.15
C LYS A 45 28.49 -11.73 -42.72
N LEU A 46 29.46 -10.82 -42.53
CA LEU A 46 29.82 -10.31 -41.22
C LEU A 46 28.68 -9.50 -40.61
N GLN A 47 28.10 -8.57 -41.38
CA GLN A 47 26.96 -7.75 -40.94
C GLN A 47 25.74 -8.61 -40.58
N ILE A 48 25.44 -9.64 -41.37
CA ILE A 48 24.34 -10.58 -41.07
C ILE A 48 24.58 -11.28 -39.73
N ARG A 49 25.81 -11.72 -39.46
CA ARG A 49 26.14 -12.36 -38.18
C ARG A 49 25.98 -11.39 -37.01
N GLU A 50 26.50 -10.17 -37.13
CA GLU A 50 26.35 -9.16 -36.07
C GLU A 50 24.88 -8.83 -35.81
N MET A 51 24.10 -8.62 -36.87
CA MET A 51 22.66 -8.33 -36.76
C MET A 51 21.91 -9.48 -36.10
N LYS A 52 22.27 -10.73 -36.42
CA LYS A 52 21.68 -11.91 -35.79
C LYS A 52 21.98 -11.96 -34.29
N THR A 53 23.24 -11.74 -33.90
CA THR A 53 23.63 -11.72 -32.48
C THR A 53 22.90 -10.61 -31.72
N ARG A 54 22.78 -9.41 -32.31
CA ARG A 54 22.01 -8.30 -31.70
C ARG A 54 20.54 -8.64 -31.55
N TYR A 55 19.93 -9.25 -32.58
CA TYR A 55 18.54 -9.67 -32.53
C TYR A 55 18.29 -10.68 -31.42
N GLU A 56 19.14 -11.71 -31.31
CA GLU A 56 19.04 -12.72 -30.25
C GLU A 56 19.21 -12.10 -28.85
N SER A 57 20.14 -11.16 -28.67
CA SER A 57 20.31 -10.43 -27.40
C SER A 57 19.06 -9.65 -27.02
N ILE A 58 18.52 -8.86 -27.96
CA ILE A 58 17.33 -8.03 -27.73
C ILE A 58 16.10 -8.91 -27.45
N ALA A 59 15.96 -10.02 -28.17
CA ALA A 59 14.87 -10.97 -27.96
C ALA A 59 14.93 -11.56 -26.53
N GLN A 60 16.14 -11.93 -26.08
CA GLN A 60 16.33 -12.46 -24.72
C GLN A 60 16.07 -11.41 -23.64
N GLU A 61 16.54 -10.18 -23.84
CA GLU A 61 16.26 -9.06 -22.94
C GLU A 61 14.76 -8.75 -22.86
N SER A 62 14.06 -8.79 -23.99
CA SER A 62 12.61 -8.58 -24.05
C SER A 62 11.85 -9.65 -23.27
N GLU A 63 12.25 -10.91 -23.40
CA GLU A 63 11.64 -12.03 -22.64
C GLU A 63 11.88 -11.87 -21.13
N ASN A 64 13.10 -11.52 -20.73
CA ASN A 64 13.44 -11.29 -19.33
C ASN A 64 12.62 -10.13 -18.74
N LEU A 65 12.51 -9.04 -19.49
CA LEU A 65 11.74 -7.86 -19.10
C LEU A 65 10.24 -8.18 -18.98
N ALA A 66 9.71 -9.05 -19.83
CA ALA A 66 8.33 -9.53 -19.72
C ALA A 66 8.12 -10.35 -18.44
N LYS A 67 9.03 -11.28 -18.11
CA LYS A 67 8.99 -12.07 -16.87
C LYS A 67 9.08 -11.19 -15.62
N ASP A 68 9.95 -10.18 -15.64
CA ASP A 68 10.10 -9.27 -14.50
C ASP A 68 8.86 -8.40 -14.31
N LYS A 69 8.25 -7.92 -15.40
CA LYS A 69 6.96 -7.21 -15.34
C LYS A 69 5.86 -8.06 -14.72
N GLU A 70 5.76 -9.33 -15.12
CA GLU A 70 4.77 -10.26 -14.55
C GLU A 70 5.01 -10.48 -13.05
N ARG A 71 6.26 -10.70 -12.64
CA ARG A 71 6.63 -10.85 -11.22
C ARG A 71 6.31 -9.62 -10.40
N ILE A 72 6.64 -8.43 -10.91
CA ILE A 72 6.37 -7.16 -10.24
C ILE A 72 4.86 -6.95 -10.12
N ALA A 73 4.09 -7.18 -11.19
CA ALA A 73 2.64 -7.08 -11.16
C ALA A 73 2.04 -8.04 -10.12
N GLY A 74 2.48 -9.29 -10.08
CA GLY A 74 2.05 -10.27 -9.09
C GLY A 74 2.39 -9.87 -7.65
N ALA A 75 3.56 -9.27 -7.43
CA ALA A 75 3.94 -8.75 -6.12
C ALA A 75 3.07 -7.55 -5.69
N LEU A 76 2.77 -6.64 -6.63
CA LEU A 76 1.93 -5.47 -6.38
C LEU A 76 0.49 -5.87 -6.04
N ILE A 77 -0.09 -6.83 -6.77
CA ILE A 77 -1.43 -7.35 -6.49
C ILE A 77 -1.49 -7.94 -5.09
N LYS A 78 -0.54 -8.82 -4.74
CA LYS A 78 -0.47 -9.43 -3.39
C LYS A 78 -0.28 -8.39 -2.29
N ALA A 79 0.53 -7.36 -2.54
CA ALA A 79 0.73 -6.27 -1.58
C ALA A 79 -0.56 -5.48 -1.37
N GLN A 80 -1.30 -5.19 -2.44
CA GLN A 80 -2.58 -4.51 -2.37
C GLN A 80 -3.63 -5.33 -1.63
N GLU A 81 -3.82 -6.61 -2.01
CA GLU A 81 -4.76 -7.51 -1.34
C GLU A 81 -4.47 -7.62 0.17
N LYS A 82 -3.19 -7.73 0.53
CA LYS A 82 -2.78 -7.79 1.95
C LYS A 82 -3.02 -6.46 2.68
N ALA A 83 -2.76 -5.33 2.03
CA ALA A 83 -3.03 -4.02 2.62
C ALA A 83 -4.53 -3.82 2.85
N ASP A 84 -5.36 -4.16 1.88
CA ASP A 84 -6.82 -4.07 1.98
C ASP A 84 -7.35 -4.98 3.09
N ALA A 85 -6.84 -6.21 3.19
CA ALA A 85 -7.19 -7.13 4.28
C ALA A 85 -6.83 -6.57 5.67
N ILE A 86 -5.63 -5.98 5.82
CA ILE A 86 -5.21 -5.35 7.09
C ILE A 86 -6.12 -4.18 7.44
N ILE A 87 -6.49 -3.34 6.48
CA ILE A 87 -7.37 -2.19 6.70
C ILE A 87 -8.77 -2.66 7.11
N GLN A 88 -9.31 -3.67 6.42
CA GLN A 88 -10.62 -4.23 6.75
C GLN A 88 -10.63 -4.85 8.15
N GLU A 89 -9.59 -5.62 8.49
CA GLU A 89 -9.46 -6.22 9.81
C GLU A 89 -9.32 -5.17 10.91
N ALA A 90 -8.50 -4.14 10.70
CA ALA A 90 -8.35 -3.04 11.65
C ALA A 90 -9.66 -2.29 11.88
N ARG A 91 -10.44 -2.04 10.82
CA ARG A 91 -11.77 -1.42 10.93
C ARG A 91 -12.75 -2.31 11.69
N ALA A 92 -12.76 -3.61 11.42
CA ALA A 92 -13.63 -4.56 12.11
C ALA A 92 -13.31 -4.62 13.61
N ARG A 93 -12.02 -4.70 13.97
CA ARG A 93 -11.58 -4.70 15.37
C ARG A 93 -11.91 -3.39 16.07
N ALA A 94 -11.69 -2.25 15.42
CA ALA A 94 -12.02 -0.94 15.97
C ALA A 94 -13.53 -0.78 16.24
N GLU A 95 -14.38 -1.27 15.33
CA GLU A 95 -15.83 -1.24 15.53
C GLU A 95 -16.25 -2.17 16.68
N GLU A 96 -15.67 -3.37 16.77
CA GLU A 96 -15.93 -4.30 17.87
C GLU A 96 -15.51 -3.72 19.22
N GLU A 97 -14.33 -3.11 19.32
CA GLU A 97 -13.86 -2.44 20.54
C GLU A 97 -14.75 -1.26 20.91
N LYS A 98 -15.17 -0.46 19.93
CA LYS A 98 -16.11 0.64 20.17
C LYS A 98 -17.43 0.13 20.75
N ILE A 99 -18.00 -0.92 20.19
CA ILE A 99 -19.24 -1.53 20.70
C ILE A 99 -19.04 -2.03 22.14
N LYS A 100 -17.91 -2.68 22.44
CA LYS A 100 -17.60 -3.14 23.81
C LYS A 100 -17.51 -1.96 24.79
N LEU A 101 -16.78 -0.91 24.41
CA LEU A 101 -16.64 0.30 25.23
C LEU A 101 -17.98 1.00 25.45
N ASP A 102 -18.83 1.09 24.43
CA ASP A 102 -20.16 1.69 24.56
C ASP A 102 -21.06 0.87 25.52
N GLN A 103 -20.99 -0.47 25.46
CA GLN A 103 -21.71 -1.33 26.39
C GLN A 103 -21.21 -1.20 27.84
N GLU A 104 -19.89 -1.13 28.04
CA GLU A 104 -19.31 -0.90 29.36
C GLU A 104 -19.68 0.48 29.90
N LEU A 105 -19.65 1.51 29.05
CA LEU A 105 -20.05 2.87 29.41
C LEU A 105 -21.49 2.92 29.89
N GLU A 106 -22.42 2.25 29.21
CA GLU A 106 -23.82 2.23 29.65
C GLU A 106 -24.03 1.46 30.95
N ARG A 107 -23.32 0.35 31.16
CA ARG A 107 -23.38 -0.37 32.44
C ARG A 107 -22.88 0.49 33.61
N GLU A 108 -21.80 1.23 33.42
CA GLU A 108 -21.31 2.14 34.45
C GLU A 108 -22.27 3.32 34.68
N ARG A 109 -22.93 3.83 33.64
CA ARG A 109 -23.98 4.85 33.77
C ARG A 109 -25.16 4.36 34.60
N GLU A 110 -25.66 3.15 34.33
CA GLU A 110 -26.71 2.50 35.12
C GLU A 110 -26.29 2.36 36.59
N ARG A 111 -25.07 1.85 36.83
CA ARG A 111 -24.53 1.72 38.19
C ARG A 111 -24.47 3.05 38.94
N ILE A 112 -24.07 4.14 38.27
CA ILE A 112 -24.06 5.48 38.87
C ILE A 112 -25.48 5.93 39.25
N ILE A 113 -26.48 5.65 38.41
CA ILE A 113 -27.88 6.00 38.69
C ILE A 113 -28.37 5.27 39.95
N ASP A 114 -28.06 3.97 40.06
CA ASP A 114 -28.47 3.18 41.21
C ASP A 114 -27.79 3.64 42.50
N ILE A 115 -26.46 3.85 42.48
CA ILE A 115 -25.74 4.42 43.63
C ILE A 115 -26.34 5.78 44.04
N LYS A 116 -26.69 6.64 43.07
CA LYS A 116 -27.30 7.93 43.36
C LYS A 116 -28.68 7.80 44.02
N ARG A 117 -29.48 6.80 43.63
CA ARG A 117 -30.77 6.48 44.27
C ARG A 117 -30.56 5.99 45.69
N ASP A 118 -29.61 5.10 45.91
CA ASP A 118 -29.29 4.56 47.23
C ASP A 118 -28.82 5.65 48.18
N VAL A 119 -27.91 6.53 47.73
CA VAL A 119 -27.45 7.69 48.50
C VAL A 119 -28.62 8.60 48.87
N LYS A 120 -29.57 8.82 47.96
CA LYS A 120 -30.77 9.62 48.25
C LYS A 120 -31.66 8.93 49.28
N ALA A 121 -31.84 7.62 49.19
CA ALA A 121 -32.62 6.85 50.15
C ALA A 121 -32.00 6.89 51.55
N ILE A 122 -30.70 6.64 51.65
CA ILE A 122 -29.94 6.73 52.91
C ILE A 122 -30.06 8.14 53.50
N LYS A 123 -29.91 9.19 52.69
CA LYS A 123 -30.08 10.57 53.15
C LYS A 123 -31.48 10.80 53.76
N MET A 124 -32.54 10.32 53.11
CA MET A 124 -33.90 10.47 53.63
C MET A 124 -34.07 9.72 54.96
N GLN A 125 -33.54 8.50 55.07
CA GLN A 125 -33.59 7.72 56.31
C GLN A 125 -32.84 8.41 57.47
N VAL A 126 -31.66 9.00 57.19
CA VAL A 126 -30.89 9.75 58.19
C VAL A 126 -31.66 10.98 58.64
N VAL A 127 -32.26 11.73 57.72
CA VAL A 127 -33.09 12.91 58.07
C VAL A 127 -34.28 12.50 58.93
N GLU A 128 -34.99 11.43 58.56
CA GLU A 128 -36.13 10.91 59.34
C GLU A 128 -35.70 10.48 60.76
N MET A 129 -34.57 9.80 60.88
CA MET A 129 -34.01 9.40 62.16
C MET A 129 -33.64 10.60 63.04
N LEU A 130 -32.98 11.61 62.46
CA LEU A 130 -32.65 12.85 63.17
C LEU A 130 -33.91 13.61 63.62
N SER A 131 -34.94 13.67 62.78
CA SER A 131 -36.22 14.28 63.17
C SER A 131 -36.91 13.54 64.31
N LYS A 132 -36.85 12.19 64.34
CA LYS A 132 -37.36 11.39 65.47
C LYS A 132 -36.57 11.67 66.76
N PHE A 133 -35.24 11.72 66.68
CA PHE A 133 -34.43 12.08 67.84
C PHE A 133 -34.72 13.50 68.35
N GLN A 134 -34.89 14.47 67.45
CA GLN A 134 -35.27 15.83 67.83
C GLN A 134 -36.63 15.86 68.55
N ALA A 135 -37.62 15.11 68.05
CA ALA A 135 -38.93 15.03 68.69
C ALA A 135 -38.85 14.44 70.11
N LEU A 136 -38.08 13.37 70.29
CA LEU A 136 -37.86 12.76 71.61
C LEU A 136 -37.12 13.69 72.58
N LEU A 137 -36.15 14.47 72.09
CA LEU A 137 -35.45 15.47 72.91
C LEU A 137 -36.42 16.57 73.38
N ASN A 138 -37.23 17.10 72.47
CA ASN A 138 -38.23 18.12 72.79
C ASN A 138 -39.30 17.58 73.78
N GLU A 139 -39.72 16.31 73.65
CA GLU A 139 -40.65 15.66 74.58
C GLU A 139 -40.05 15.52 75.98
N ASN A 140 -38.80 15.07 76.07
CA ASN A 140 -38.09 14.96 77.34
C ASN A 140 -37.87 16.32 78.00
N GLU A 141 -37.55 17.36 77.23
CA GLU A 141 -37.41 18.73 77.71
C GLU A 141 -38.73 19.24 78.31
N ALA A 142 -39.84 19.08 77.60
CA ALA A 142 -41.17 19.44 78.10
C ALA A 142 -41.57 18.64 79.36
N TYR A 143 -41.20 17.35 79.43
CA TYR A 143 -41.43 16.53 80.63
C TYR A 143 -40.61 17.03 81.82
N ILE A 144 -39.34 17.39 81.61
CA ILE A 144 -38.48 17.97 82.66
C ILE A 144 -39.08 19.28 83.15
N GLU A 145 -39.42 20.21 82.25
CA GLU A 145 -40.04 21.49 82.62
C GLU A 145 -41.33 21.29 83.42
N SER A 146 -42.22 20.39 82.97
CA SER A 146 -43.45 20.07 83.69
C SER A 146 -43.17 19.51 85.09
N LYS A 147 -42.14 18.68 85.25
CA LYS A 147 -41.77 18.13 86.55
C LYS A 147 -41.14 19.17 87.45
N GLU A 148 -40.31 20.07 86.92
CA GLU A 148 -39.74 21.19 87.67
C GLU A 148 -40.84 22.14 88.19
N MET A 149 -41.88 22.41 87.40
CA MET A 149 -43.05 23.18 87.86
C MET A 149 -43.79 22.46 89.00
N GLU A 150 -44.06 21.15 88.87
CA GLU A 150 -44.70 20.36 89.93
C GLU A 150 -43.90 20.36 91.26
N TYR A 151 -42.56 20.38 91.19
CA TYR A 151 -41.71 20.46 92.39
C TYR A 151 -41.75 21.86 93.01
N ASN A 152 -41.68 22.92 92.21
CA ASN A 152 -41.74 24.29 92.71
C ASN A 152 -43.11 24.62 93.34
N ASP A 153 -44.22 24.16 92.75
CA ASP A 153 -45.56 24.38 93.31
C ASP A 153 -45.74 23.65 94.66
N ARG A 154 -45.13 22.47 94.84
CA ARG A 154 -45.18 21.72 96.11
C ARG A 154 -44.35 22.37 97.22
N ASP A 155 -43.27 23.05 96.87
CA ASP A 155 -42.46 23.80 97.83
C ASP A 155 -43.15 25.12 98.25
N GLU A 156 -44.00 25.70 97.40
CA GLU A 156 -44.84 26.87 97.74
C GLU A 156 -46.07 26.49 98.61
N GLU A 157 -46.68 25.31 98.44
CA GLU A 157 -47.76 24.82 99.31
C GLU A 157 -47.30 24.36 100.72
N ALA A 158 -45.99 24.23 100.94
CA ALA A 158 -45.39 23.78 102.20
C ALA A 158 -44.89 24.92 103.12
N CYS A 159 -45.04 26.19 102.72
CA CYS A 159 -44.80 27.39 103.54
C CYS A 159 -46.11 27.98 104.08
#